data_AF-A0A0N1LJ16-F1
#
_entry.id   AF-A0A0N1LJ16-F1
#
_cell.length_a   1.000
_cell.length_b   1.000
_cell.length_c   1.000
_cell.angle_alpha   90.00
_cell.angle_beta   90.00
_cell.angle_gamma   90.00
#
_symmetry.space_group_name_H-M   'P 1'
#
loop_
_entity.id
_entity.type
_entity.pdbx_description
1 polymer ?
#
loop_
_entity_poly.entity_id
_entity_poly.type
_entity_poly.pdbx_seq_one_letter_code
_entity_poly.pdbx_strand_id
1 'polypeptide(L)' 'MKLYAFDNSDLMEISGIYPEGDNLIVEGTIMGAMPIRAIVKPSEVRRAMGMMDTKTKMHAAGMLFKNSR' A
#
# COMPACT_ATOMS: atom_id res chain seq x y z
N MET A 1 1.01 -2.64 -9.19
CA MET A 1 0.62 -3.60 -8.12
C MET A 1 -0.87 -3.45 -7.89
N LYS A 2 -1.64 -4.54 -7.80
CA LYS A 2 -3.10 -4.46 -7.59
C LYS A 2 -3.44 -4.57 -6.11
N LEU A 3 -4.17 -3.60 -5.57
CA LEU A 3 -4.87 -3.73 -4.30
C LEU A 3 -6.23 -4.38 -4.56
N TYR A 4 -6.44 -5.51 -3.92
CA TYR A 4 -7.73 -6.20 -3.89
C TYR A 4 -8.54 -5.69 -2.70
N ALA A 5 -9.84 -5.48 -2.90
CA ALA A 5 -10.74 -5.27 -1.77
C ALA A 5 -10.96 -6.60 -1.03
N PHE A 6 -11.63 -6.53 0.13
CA PHE A 6 -11.98 -7.70 0.94
C PHE A 6 -12.82 -8.74 0.18
N ASP A 7 -13.50 -8.34 -0.89
CA ASP A 7 -14.29 -9.18 -1.79
C ASP A 7 -13.49 -9.76 -2.98
N ASN A 8 -12.16 -9.60 -3.00
CA ASN A 8 -11.26 -9.92 -4.12
C ASN A 8 -11.51 -9.10 -5.41
N SER A 9 -12.27 -8.01 -5.35
CA SER A 9 -12.40 -7.09 -6.49
C SER A 9 -11.16 -6.20 -6.64
N ASP A 10 -10.84 -5.82 -7.89
CA ASP A 10 -9.75 -4.91 -8.21
C ASP A 10 -10.09 -3.50 -7.69
N LEU A 11 -9.52 -3.10 -6.54
CA LEU A 11 -9.85 -1.83 -5.88
C LEU A 11 -8.97 -0.68 -6.35
N MET A 12 -7.67 -0.93 -6.52
CA MET A 12 -6.72 0.07 -7.00
C MET A 12 -5.53 -0.57 -7.73
N GLU A 13 -5.19 -0.05 -8.89
CA GLU A 13 -3.96 -0.42 -9.60
C GLU A 13 -2.89 0.63 -9.34
N ILE A 14 -1.91 0.32 -8.49
CA ILE A 14 -0.75 1.19 -8.25
C ILE A 14 0.16 1.13 -9.47
N SER A 15 0.30 2.26 -10.16
CA SER A 15 1.17 2.46 -11.32
C SER A 15 2.59 2.85 -10.91
N GLY A 16 2.77 3.56 -9.79
CA GLY A 16 4.08 3.98 -9.33
C GLY A 16 4.09 4.46 -7.89
N ILE A 17 5.22 4.26 -7.20
CA ILE A 17 5.49 4.82 -5.88
C ILE A 17 6.83 5.53 -5.96
N TYR A 18 6.87 6.82 -5.61
CA TYR A 18 8.11 7.58 -5.59
C TYR A 18 8.15 8.55 -4.40
N PRO A 19 9.35 8.82 -3.86
CA PRO A 19 9.54 9.80 -2.81
C PRO A 19 9.50 11.23 -3.37
N GLU A 20 8.79 12.12 -2.70
CA GLU A 20 8.81 13.56 -2.96
C GLU A 20 9.03 14.32 -1.64
N GLY A 21 10.27 14.75 -1.41
CA GLY A 21 10.70 15.35 -0.14
C GLY A 21 10.54 14.37 1.03
N ASP A 22 9.78 14.77 2.05
CA ASP A 22 9.44 13.92 3.19
C ASP A 22 8.22 13.02 2.95
N ASN A 23 7.54 13.14 1.79
CA ASN A 23 6.31 12.39 1.51
C ASN A 23 6.56 11.25 0.51
N LEU A 24 5.70 10.25 0.58
CA LEU A 24 5.61 9.19 -0.41
C LEU A 24 4.41 9.46 -1.31
N ILE A 25 4.64 9.56 -2.62
CA ILE A 25 3.56 9.67 -3.59
C ILE A 25 3.29 8.30 -4.18
N VAL A 26 2.03 7.90 -4.07
CA VAL A 26 1.50 6.69 -4.68
C VAL A 26 0.59 7.13 -5.80
N GLU A 27 0.98 6.82 -7.03
CA GLU A 27 0.12 6.95 -8.20
C GLU A 27 -0.56 5.62 -8.48
N GLY A 28 -1.84 5.70 -8.75
CA GLY A 28 -2.59 4.55 -9.18
C GLY A 28 -3.90 4.93 -9.83
N THR A 29 -4.53 3.92 -10.43
CA THR A 29 -5.82 4.04 -11.07
C THR A 29 -6.85 3.35 -10.18
N ILE A 30 -7.84 4.10 -9.70
CA ILE A 30 -8.99 3.53 -9.00
C ILE A 30 -10.04 3.17 -10.06
N MET A 31 -10.53 1.92 -10.02
CA MET A 31 -11.59 1.43 -10.91
C MET A 31 -11.26 1.56 -12.42
N GLY A 32 -9.99 1.38 -12.80
CA GLY A 32 -9.56 1.25 -14.21
C GLY A 32 -9.56 2.52 -15.06
N ALA A 33 -10.06 3.67 -14.57
CA ALA A 33 -10.14 4.89 -15.38
C ALA A 33 -9.81 6.22 -14.65
N MET A 34 -9.80 6.26 -13.32
CA MET A 34 -9.54 7.52 -12.58
C MET A 34 -8.14 7.53 -11.96
N PRO A 35 -7.18 8.30 -12.51
CA PRO A 35 -5.86 8.43 -11.92
C PRO A 35 -5.95 9.24 -10.63
N ILE A 36 -5.49 8.67 -9.54
CA ILE A 36 -5.38 9.33 -8.24
C ILE A 36 -3.91 9.33 -7.81
N ARG A 37 -3.48 10.49 -7.33
CA ARG A 37 -2.17 10.69 -6.71
C ARG A 37 -2.40 10.79 -5.21
N ALA A 38 -2.09 9.74 -4.47
CA ALA A 38 -2.19 9.69 -3.02
C ALA A 38 -0.86 10.14 -2.39
N ILE A 39 -0.93 11.13 -1.50
CA ILE A 39 0.22 11.61 -0.74
C ILE A 39 0.20 10.96 0.64
N VAL A 40 1.19 10.10 0.89
CA VAL A 40 1.39 9.46 2.18
C VAL A 40 2.39 10.28 2.99
N LYS A 41 1.88 10.90 4.06
CA LYS A 41 2.69 11.71 4.99
C LYS A 41 3.42 10.82 6.01
N PRO A 42 4.60 11.23 6.52
CA PRO A 42 5.32 10.50 7.57
C PRO A 42 4.51 10.21 8.84
N SER A 43 3.60 11.11 9.21
CA SER A 43 2.69 10.92 10.34
C SER A 43 1.75 9.73 10.16
N GLU A 44 1.23 9.56 8.95
CA GLU A 44 0.33 8.46 8.59
C GLU A 44 1.10 7.13 8.50
N VAL A 45 2.35 7.16 8.03
CA VAL A 45 3.23 5.97 8.05
C VAL A 45 3.50 5.52 9.49
N ARG A 46 3.79 6.45 10.42
CA ARG A 46 4.00 6.10 11.84
C ARG A 46 2.73 5.56 12.47
N ARG A 47 1.55 6.12 12.14
CA ARG A 47 0.25 5.60 12.59
C ARG A 47 0.00 4.20 12.03
N ALA A 48 0.23 3.97 10.75
CA ALA A 48 0.10 2.65 10.14
C ALA A 48 1.01 1.62 10.81
N MET A 49 2.29 1.97 11.03
CA MET A 49 3.25 1.14 11.78
C MET A 49 2.84 0.89 13.23
N GLY A 50 2.18 1.86 13.87
CA GLY A 50 1.63 1.72 15.22
C GLY A 50 0.34 0.87 15.28
N MET A 51 -0.46 0.88 14.22
CA MET A 51 -1.65 0.02 14.10
C MET A 51 -1.31 -1.44 13.79
N MET A 52 -0.10 -1.72 13.29
CA MET A 52 0.37 -3.08 13.10
C MET A 52 0.80 -3.69 14.44
N ASP A 53 0.09 -4.72 14.88
CA ASP A 53 0.49 -5.52 16.03
C ASP A 53 1.79 -6.31 15.74
N THR A 54 2.53 -6.70 16.77
CA THR A 54 3.83 -7.40 16.65
C THR A 54 3.71 -8.70 15.86
N LYS A 55 2.57 -9.39 16.00
CA LYS A 55 2.23 -10.59 15.21
C LYS A 55 2.00 -10.26 13.73
N THR A 56 1.32 -9.15 13.43
CA THR A 56 1.09 -8.67 12.05
C THR A 56 2.40 -8.24 11.39
N LYS A 57 3.32 -7.61 12.14
CA LYS A 57 4.68 -7.30 11.65
C LYS A 57 5.46 -8.55 11.27
N MET A 58 5.45 -9.59 12.11
CA MET A 58 6.09 -10.88 11.77
C MET A 58 5.42 -11.55 10.57
N HIS A 59 4.09 -11.47 10.45
CA HIS A 59 3.38 -12.06 9.32
C HIS A 59 3.65 -11.32 8.01
N ALA A 60 3.65 -9.99 8.02
CA ALA A 60 3.99 -9.15 6.87
C ALA A 60 5.45 -9.36 6.44
N ALA A 61 6.38 -9.42 7.39
CA ALA A 61 7.77 -9.79 7.11
C ALA A 61 7.86 -11.20 6.51
N GLY A 62 7.08 -12.16 7.03
CA GLY A 62 6.98 -13.50 6.47
C GLY A 62 6.39 -13.52 5.05
N MET A 63 5.43 -12.65 4.73
CA MET A 63 4.85 -12.53 3.38
C MET A 63 5.87 -12.03 2.35
N LEU A 64 6.85 -11.20 2.74
CA LEU A 64 7.95 -10.80 1.84
C LEU A 64 8.82 -12.00 1.41
N PHE A 65 8.91 -13.05 2.24
CA PHE A 65 9.67 -14.27 1.95
C PHE A 65 8.81 -15.44 1.50
N LYS A 66 7.48 -15.34 1.60
CA LYS A 66 6.56 -16.38 1.16
C LYS A 66 6.38 -16.25 -0.34
N ASN A 67 6.86 -17.26 -1.07
CA ASN A 67 6.75 -17.32 -2.51
C ASN A 67 5.25 -17.31 -2.90
N SER A 68 4.80 -16.23 -3.56
CA SER A 68 3.46 -16.09 -4.10
C SER A 68 3.34 -17.00 -5.32
N ARG A 69 3.05 -18.29 -5.08
CA ARG A 69 2.56 -19.20 -6.12
C ARG A 69 1.06 -19.01 -6.30
#